data_AF-A0A8T0G4E9-F1
#
_entry.id   AF-A0A8T0G4E9-F1
#
_cell.length_a   1.000
_cell.length_b   1.000
_cell.length_c   1.000
_cell.angle_alpha   90.00
_cell.angle_beta   90.00
_cell.angle_gamma   90.00
#
_symmetry.space_group_name_H-M   'P 1'
#
loop_
_entity.id
_entity.type
_entity.pdbx_description
1 polymer ?
#
loop_
_entity_poly.entity_id
_entity_poly.type
_entity_poly.pdbx_seq_one_letter_code
_entity_poly.pdbx_strand_id
1 'polypeptide(L)'
;MAVAEKAALTGLQCSLDTLLAEVERLLIAEQQVTDYKQLDESISPEPTTACKRVVAFLTRMFEVAHGALDGLNRVGFMTQLGFGLYNSLIQHWKRFTFDPRLRRALYHRSQIVEHACKRLWNVIQTTKLAIFFMWKCCLSGGLRLKRDVLEYADCVRRFKIPTVDEKFSLLGTMVNVFIVAPESLPTLVDGTLRDVRDEVLRLIELRDDYKKAKVGNIVNSMNG
;
A
#
# COMPACT_ATOMS: atom_id res chain seq x y z
N MET A 1 9.44 8.79 -40.82
CA MET A 1 8.76 7.87 -39.88
C MET A 1 9.51 7.77 -38.56
N ALA A 2 10.76 7.28 -38.51
CA ALA A 2 11.51 7.11 -37.26
C ALA A 2 11.70 8.39 -36.40
N VAL A 3 11.87 9.56 -37.03
CA VAL A 3 12.03 10.84 -36.30
C VAL A 3 10.74 11.27 -35.59
N ALA A 4 9.59 11.13 -36.26
CA ALA A 4 8.29 11.49 -35.69
C ALA A 4 7.87 10.55 -34.57
N GLU A 5 8.10 9.24 -34.74
CA GLU A 5 7.87 8.23 -33.71
C GLU A 5 8.74 8.48 -32.47
N LYS A 6 10.03 8.76 -32.66
CA LYS A 6 10.93 9.13 -31.57
C LYS A 6 10.46 10.39 -30.83
N ALA A 7 10.04 11.42 -31.57
CA ALA A 7 9.53 12.65 -30.96
C ALA A 7 8.24 12.41 -30.15
N ALA A 8 7.32 11.59 -30.66
CA ALA A 8 6.09 11.22 -29.97
C ALA A 8 6.39 10.44 -28.67
N LEU A 9 7.28 9.44 -28.72
CA LEU A 9 7.70 8.68 -27.55
C LEU A 9 8.34 9.58 -26.49
N THR A 10 9.22 10.50 -26.89
CA THR A 10 9.81 11.48 -25.97
C THR A 10 8.73 12.36 -25.32
N GLY A 11 7.77 12.86 -26.10
CA GLY A 11 6.68 13.69 -25.56
C GLY A 11 5.79 12.95 -24.56
N LEU A 12 5.46 11.68 -24.84
CA LEU A 12 4.73 10.82 -23.91
C LEU A 12 5.52 10.55 -22.64
N GLN A 13 6.82 10.30 -22.76
CA GLN A 13 7.69 10.10 -21.60
C GLN A 13 7.74 11.36 -20.72
N CYS A 14 7.94 12.55 -21.31
CA CYS A 14 7.91 13.81 -20.55
C CYS A 14 6.56 14.05 -19.85
N SER A 15 5.46 13.67 -20.51
CA SER A 15 4.12 13.76 -19.91
C SER A 15 4.01 12.83 -18.70
N LEU A 16 4.47 11.58 -18.83
CA LEU A 16 4.50 10.61 -17.75
C LEU A 16 5.35 11.11 -16.56
N ASP A 17 6.55 11.62 -16.84
CA ASP A 17 7.46 12.13 -15.81
C ASP A 17 6.82 13.31 -15.05
N THR A 18 6.11 14.19 -15.77
CA THR A 18 5.39 15.32 -15.19
C THR A 18 4.25 14.85 -14.27
N LEU A 19 3.49 13.82 -14.69
CA LEU A 19 2.42 13.25 -13.87
C LEU A 19 2.97 12.64 -12.57
N LEU A 20 4.08 11.91 -12.65
CA LEU A 20 4.71 11.28 -11.49
C LEU A 20 5.32 12.32 -10.55
N ALA A 21 5.94 13.38 -11.09
CA ALA A 21 6.44 14.49 -10.30
C ALA A 21 5.31 15.21 -9.52
N GLU A 22 4.13 15.37 -10.13
CA GLU A 22 2.97 15.95 -9.46
C GLU A 22 2.43 15.02 -8.35
N VAL A 23 2.40 13.71 -8.57
CA VAL A 23 2.06 12.73 -7.52
C VAL A 23 3.00 12.87 -6.32
N GLU A 24 4.32 12.91 -6.58
CA GLU A 24 5.33 13.06 -5.51
C GLU A 24 5.17 14.39 -4.77
N ARG A 25 4.91 15.48 -5.50
CA ARG A 25 4.65 16.79 -4.91
C ARG A 25 3.42 16.77 -3.98
N LEU A 26 2.33 16.14 -4.41
CA LEU A 26 1.12 15.98 -3.60
C LEU A 26 1.37 15.14 -2.35
N LEU A 27 2.07 14.01 -2.48
CA LEU A 27 2.45 13.16 -1.36
C LEU A 27 3.28 13.93 -0.33
N ILE A 28 4.29 14.68 -0.78
CA ILE A 28 5.16 15.48 0.11
C ILE A 28 4.39 16.62 0.79
N ALA A 29 3.50 17.31 0.06
CA ALA A 29 2.78 18.47 0.59
C ALA A 29 1.70 18.11 1.61
N GLU A 30 1.07 16.94 1.44
CA GLU A 30 -0.20 16.63 2.12
C GLU A 30 -0.04 15.55 3.19
N GLN A 31 0.91 14.63 3.02
CA GLN A 31 1.09 13.51 3.94
C GLN A 31 1.79 13.97 5.21
N GLN A 32 1.10 13.90 6.34
CA GLN A 32 1.65 14.29 7.62
C GLN A 32 2.44 13.15 8.25
N VAL A 33 3.54 13.48 8.95
CA VAL A 33 4.36 12.48 9.68
C VAL A 33 3.55 11.73 10.75
N THR A 34 2.43 12.30 11.19
CA THR A 34 1.49 11.69 12.15
C THR A 34 0.44 10.80 11.51
N ASP A 35 0.29 10.79 10.18
CA ASP A 35 -0.84 10.11 9.53
C ASP A 35 -0.84 8.59 9.77
N TYR A 36 0.34 8.00 9.86
CA TYR A 36 0.53 6.58 10.13
C TYR A 36 0.97 6.30 11.58
N LYS A 37 0.60 7.17 12.51
CA LYS A 37 0.76 6.94 13.95
C LYS A 37 -0.57 6.49 14.57
N GLN A 38 -0.59 6.29 15.88
CA GLN A 38 -1.77 5.83 16.61
C GLN A 38 -2.98 6.74 16.32
N LEU A 39 -4.08 6.12 15.90
CA LEU A 39 -5.36 6.78 15.66
C LEU A 39 -6.23 6.70 16.91
N ASP A 40 -7.12 7.67 17.08
CA ASP A 40 -8.10 7.68 18.18
C ASP A 40 -9.06 6.48 18.07
N GLU A 41 -9.35 5.86 19.23
CA GLU A 41 -10.06 4.58 19.41
C GLU A 41 -11.47 4.51 18.78
N SER A 42 -12.05 5.64 18.38
CA SER A 42 -13.44 5.78 17.93
C SER A 42 -13.63 5.95 16.42
N ILE A 43 -12.55 6.03 15.63
CA ILE A 43 -12.62 6.46 14.21
C ILE A 43 -12.19 5.33 13.28
N SER A 44 -13.06 4.93 12.34
CA SER A 44 -12.66 4.08 11.21
C SER A 44 -11.56 4.79 10.41
N PRO A 45 -10.40 4.17 10.16
CA PRO A 45 -9.30 4.80 9.41
C PRO A 45 -9.75 5.23 8.02
N GLU A 46 -10.05 6.51 7.87
CA GLU A 46 -10.29 7.13 6.57
C GLU A 46 -8.97 7.20 5.77
N PRO A 47 -9.03 7.10 4.44
CA PRO A 47 -7.86 7.39 3.61
C PRO A 47 -7.29 8.77 3.96
N THR A 48 -5.97 8.87 3.92
CA THR A 48 -5.24 10.10 4.22
C THR A 48 -5.58 11.20 3.22
N THR A 49 -5.37 12.45 3.62
CA THR A 49 -5.59 13.60 2.74
C THR A 49 -4.74 13.49 1.48
N ALA A 50 -3.47 13.08 1.60
CA ALA A 50 -2.61 12.89 0.44
C ALA A 50 -3.15 11.80 -0.50
N CYS A 51 -3.61 10.67 0.04
CA CYS A 51 -4.25 9.62 -0.75
C CYS A 51 -5.45 10.16 -1.54
N LYS A 52 -6.37 10.85 -0.86
CA LYS A 52 -7.56 11.46 -1.49
C LYS A 52 -7.16 12.45 -2.60
N ARG A 53 -6.14 13.29 -2.38
CA ARG A 53 -5.66 14.26 -3.38
C ARG A 53 -5.00 13.59 -4.58
N VAL A 54 -4.14 12.59 -4.36
CA VAL A 54 -3.48 11.83 -5.44
C VAL A 54 -4.50 11.06 -6.27
N VAL A 55 -5.47 10.39 -5.63
CA VAL A 55 -6.54 9.63 -6.33
C VAL A 55 -7.42 10.57 -7.15
N ALA A 56 -7.78 11.74 -6.62
CA ALA A 56 -8.54 12.75 -7.37
C ALA A 56 -7.76 13.28 -8.58
N PHE A 57 -6.45 13.53 -8.43
CA PHE A 57 -5.58 13.93 -9.52
C PHE A 57 -5.48 12.85 -10.61
N LEU A 58 -5.13 11.62 -10.23
CA LEU A 58 -4.97 10.50 -11.15
C LEU A 58 -6.26 10.15 -11.88
N THR A 59 -7.41 10.26 -11.21
CA THR A 59 -8.72 10.06 -11.84
C THR A 59 -8.93 11.00 -13.03
N ARG A 60 -8.61 12.29 -12.87
CA ARG A 60 -8.73 13.28 -13.96
C ARG A 60 -7.73 13.00 -15.08
N MET A 61 -6.48 12.68 -14.73
CA MET A 61 -5.43 12.42 -15.72
C MET A 61 -5.70 11.15 -16.52
N PHE A 62 -6.28 10.13 -15.88
CA PHE A 62 -6.75 8.94 -16.53
C PHE A 62 -7.83 9.25 -17.59
N GLU A 63 -8.82 10.07 -17.26
CA GLU A 63 -9.89 10.44 -18.20
C GLU A 63 -9.33 11.16 -19.44
N VAL A 64 -8.38 12.08 -19.24
CA VAL A 64 -7.69 12.78 -20.34
C VAL A 64 -6.90 11.79 -21.21
N ALA A 65 -6.06 10.94 -20.60
CA ALA A 65 -5.24 9.99 -21.35
C ALA A 65 -6.09 8.90 -22.04
N HIS A 66 -7.25 8.55 -21.49
CA HIS A 66 -8.20 7.65 -22.15
C HIS A 66 -8.84 8.29 -23.39
N GLY A 67 -9.11 9.60 -23.38
CA GLY A 67 -9.61 10.32 -24.55
C GLY A 67 -8.52 10.62 -25.59
N ALA A 68 -7.26 10.75 -25.18
CA ALA A 68 -6.16 11.21 -26.03
C ALA A 68 -5.30 10.10 -26.65
N LEU A 69 -5.19 8.94 -26.00
CA LEU A 69 -4.41 7.79 -26.47
C LEU A 69 -5.32 6.65 -26.83
N ASP A 70 -4.92 5.77 -27.74
CA ASP A 70 -5.68 4.58 -28.13
C ASP A 70 -4.78 3.34 -28.27
N GLY A 71 -5.40 2.18 -28.46
CA GLY A 71 -4.72 0.91 -28.72
C GLY A 71 -3.53 0.63 -27.80
N LEU A 72 -2.40 0.24 -28.39
CA LEU A 72 -1.18 -0.10 -27.67
C LEU A 72 -0.51 1.11 -27.00
N ASN A 73 -0.70 2.33 -27.53
CA ASN A 73 -0.15 3.54 -26.93
C ASN A 73 -0.82 3.83 -25.57
N ARG A 74 -2.14 3.67 -25.49
CA ARG A 74 -2.86 3.79 -24.22
C ARG A 74 -2.41 2.72 -23.23
N VAL A 75 -2.34 1.46 -23.68
CA VAL A 75 -1.92 0.33 -22.83
C VAL A 75 -0.50 0.56 -22.29
N GLY A 76 0.45 0.94 -23.15
CA GLY A 76 1.82 1.23 -22.76
C GLY A 76 1.93 2.38 -21.77
N PHE A 77 1.28 3.51 -22.06
CA PHE A 77 1.30 4.69 -21.20
C PHE A 77 0.70 4.40 -19.81
N MET A 78 -0.47 3.75 -19.75
CA MET A 78 -1.13 3.41 -18.49
C MET A 78 -0.35 2.37 -17.68
N THR A 79 0.33 1.43 -18.35
CA THR A 79 1.20 0.46 -17.69
C THR A 79 2.37 1.16 -17.00
N GLN A 80 3.05 2.07 -17.71
CA GLN A 80 4.17 2.81 -17.15
C GLN A 80 3.73 3.77 -16.04
N LEU A 81 2.58 4.44 -16.18
CA LEU A 81 2.00 5.28 -15.13
C LEU A 81 1.69 4.46 -13.86
N GLY A 82 1.08 3.29 -14.01
CA GLY A 82 0.78 2.40 -12.88
C GLY A 82 2.03 1.92 -12.15
N PHE A 83 3.07 1.51 -12.89
CA PHE A 83 4.33 1.08 -12.28
C PHE A 83 5.14 2.23 -11.68
N GLY A 84 5.14 3.40 -12.33
CA GLY A 84 5.72 4.63 -11.77
C GLY A 84 5.05 5.02 -10.45
N LEU A 85 3.73 5.01 -10.40
CA LEU A 85 2.96 5.29 -9.18
C LEU A 85 3.32 4.30 -8.06
N TYR A 86 3.35 3.00 -8.35
CA TYR A 86 3.77 1.98 -7.37
C TYR A 86 5.14 2.33 -6.77
N ASN A 87 6.12 2.67 -7.62
CA ASN A 87 7.47 3.00 -7.19
C ASN A 87 7.48 4.27 -6.33
N SER A 88 6.83 5.35 -6.76
CA SER A 88 6.76 6.61 -6.00
C SER A 88 6.09 6.41 -4.64
N LEU A 89 5.03 5.60 -4.53
CA LEU A 89 4.37 5.27 -3.26
C LEU A 89 5.30 4.51 -2.31
N ILE A 90 5.95 3.45 -2.79
CA ILE A 90 6.91 2.67 -1.97
C ILE A 90 8.05 3.58 -1.48
N GLN A 91 8.63 4.41 -2.35
CA GLN A 91 9.70 5.33 -1.96
C GLN A 91 9.21 6.39 -0.97
N HIS A 92 7.99 6.89 -1.13
CA HIS A 92 7.39 7.84 -0.21
C HIS A 92 7.19 7.23 1.20
N TRP A 93 6.63 6.02 1.29
CA TRP A 93 6.36 5.38 2.57
C TRP A 93 7.60 4.97 3.36
N LYS A 94 8.75 4.76 2.70
CA LYS A 94 10.05 4.55 3.36
C LYS A 94 10.49 5.70 4.26
N ARG A 95 9.86 6.87 4.15
CA ARG A 95 10.14 8.05 5.00
C ARG A 95 9.37 8.03 6.31
N PHE A 96 8.48 7.05 6.51
CA PHE A 96 7.62 6.93 7.68
C PHE A 96 8.05 5.74 8.54
N THR A 97 7.60 5.77 9.78
CA THR A 97 7.73 4.65 10.71
C THR A 97 6.32 4.26 11.15
N PHE A 98 6.07 2.96 11.18
CA PHE A 98 4.74 2.40 11.39
C PHE A 98 4.68 1.69 12.73
N ASP A 99 3.75 2.10 13.59
CA ASP A 99 3.51 1.44 14.86
C ASP A 99 2.62 0.19 14.68
N PRO A 100 3.15 -1.04 14.82
CA PRO A 100 2.36 -2.25 14.66
C PRO A 100 1.59 -2.62 15.93
N ARG A 101 1.67 -1.82 17.01
CA ARG A 101 1.06 -2.15 18.29
C ARG A 101 -0.46 -2.25 18.16
N LEU A 102 -0.93 -3.48 18.24
CA LEU A 102 -2.23 -3.83 18.77
C LEU A 102 -2.22 -3.45 20.26
N ARG A 103 -2.91 -2.37 20.67
CA ARG A 103 -3.05 -2.08 22.11
C ARG A 103 -3.71 -3.27 22.79
N ARG A 104 -2.97 -3.94 23.67
CA ARG A 104 -3.44 -5.04 24.54
C ARG A 104 -4.61 -4.65 25.46
N ALA A 105 -5.08 -3.40 25.46
CA ALA A 105 -6.10 -2.90 26.38
C ALA A 105 -7.47 -3.60 26.23
N LEU A 106 -7.79 -4.17 25.06
CA LEU A 106 -8.98 -5.01 24.88
C LEU A 106 -8.70 -6.52 24.98
N TYR A 107 -7.42 -6.92 25.06
CA TYR A 107 -6.98 -8.32 25.14
C TYR A 107 -7.40 -8.99 26.46
N HIS A 108 -7.70 -8.20 27.51
CA HIS A 108 -8.00 -8.74 28.84
C HIS A 108 -9.49 -8.89 29.18
N ARG A 109 -10.43 -8.47 28.31
CA ARG A 109 -11.88 -8.48 28.65
C ARG A 109 -12.75 -9.51 27.96
N SER A 110 -12.27 -10.31 27.00
CA SER A 110 -13.06 -11.45 26.51
C SER A 110 -12.24 -12.45 25.71
N GLN A 111 -11.99 -13.64 26.28
CA GLN A 111 -11.40 -14.80 25.58
C GLN A 111 -12.22 -15.25 24.35
N ILE A 112 -13.48 -14.83 24.24
CA ILE A 112 -14.38 -15.20 23.15
C ILE A 112 -14.00 -14.48 21.83
N VAL A 113 -13.46 -13.26 21.92
CA VAL A 113 -13.09 -12.45 20.74
C VAL A 113 -11.78 -12.92 20.12
N GLU A 114 -10.88 -13.53 20.90
CA GLU A 114 -9.58 -14.02 20.43
C GLU A 114 -9.71 -15.14 19.40
N HIS A 115 -10.54 -16.15 19.68
CA HIS A 115 -10.77 -17.28 18.77
C HIS A 115 -11.54 -16.85 17.51
N ALA A 116 -12.47 -15.90 17.64
CA ALA A 116 -13.20 -15.35 16.50
C ALA A 116 -12.28 -14.52 15.59
N CYS A 117 -11.50 -13.57 16.12
CA CYS A 117 -10.58 -12.74 15.32
C CYS A 117 -9.47 -13.57 14.68
N LYS A 118 -8.85 -14.53 15.37
CA LYS A 118 -7.82 -15.41 14.78
C LYS A 118 -8.38 -16.34 13.70
N ARG A 119 -9.59 -16.89 13.88
CA ARG A 119 -10.25 -17.72 12.86
C ARG A 119 -10.72 -16.89 11.67
N LEU A 120 -11.25 -15.69 11.90
CA LEU A 120 -11.68 -14.79 10.82
C LEU A 120 -10.49 -14.25 10.01
N TRP A 121 -9.33 -13.99 10.64
CA TRP A 121 -8.10 -13.60 9.94
C TRP A 121 -7.60 -14.67 8.96
N ASN A 122 -7.59 -15.94 9.39
CA ASN A 122 -7.14 -17.05 8.56
C ASN A 122 -8.18 -17.52 7.52
N VAL A 123 -9.45 -17.12 7.65
CA VAL A 123 -10.55 -17.58 6.79
C VAL A 123 -11.03 -16.50 5.80
N ILE A 124 -10.79 -15.22 6.07
CA ILE A 124 -11.47 -14.14 5.34
C ILE A 124 -10.49 -13.04 4.91
N GLN A 125 -9.74 -13.33 3.84
CA GLN A 125 -9.11 -12.29 3.01
C GLN A 125 -10.13 -11.62 2.05
N THR A 126 -11.36 -12.11 1.96
CA THR A 126 -12.24 -11.87 0.81
C THR A 126 -13.53 -11.10 1.08
N THR A 127 -13.93 -10.85 2.34
CA THR A 127 -15.16 -10.09 2.62
C THR A 127 -14.91 -8.77 3.35
N LYS A 128 -15.46 -7.69 2.82
CA LYS A 128 -15.39 -6.31 3.37
C LYS A 128 -15.83 -6.22 4.84
N LEU A 129 -16.60 -7.17 5.35
CA LEU A 129 -17.11 -7.22 6.73
C LEU A 129 -16.06 -7.62 7.79
N ALA A 130 -15.10 -8.50 7.46
CA ALA A 130 -14.06 -8.91 8.42
C ALA A 130 -12.98 -7.83 8.61
N ILE A 131 -12.65 -7.10 7.53
CA ILE A 131 -11.81 -5.90 7.59
C ILE A 131 -12.44 -4.86 8.51
N PHE A 132 -13.76 -4.67 8.44
CA PHE A 132 -14.51 -3.75 9.31
C PHE A 132 -14.49 -4.16 10.79
N PHE A 133 -14.68 -5.44 11.10
CA PHE A 133 -14.65 -5.93 12.49
C PHE A 133 -13.25 -5.90 13.12
N MET A 134 -12.22 -6.20 12.34
CA MET A 134 -10.82 -6.09 12.76
C MET A 134 -10.36 -4.63 12.84
N TRP A 135 -10.84 -3.77 11.94
CA TRP A 135 -10.62 -2.31 12.00
C TRP A 135 -11.07 -1.72 13.33
N LYS A 136 -12.15 -2.27 13.91
CA LYS A 136 -12.73 -1.80 15.15
C LYS A 136 -11.89 -2.15 16.40
N CYS A 137 -10.96 -3.10 16.29
CA CYS A 137 -10.11 -3.55 17.41
C CYS A 137 -8.64 -3.12 17.30
N CYS A 138 -8.22 -2.59 16.14
CA CYS A 138 -6.81 -2.35 15.82
C CYS A 138 -6.70 -0.97 15.15
N LEU A 139 -6.14 0.01 15.85
CA LEU A 139 -5.97 1.37 15.32
C LEU A 139 -4.48 1.69 15.19
N SER A 140 -3.80 0.84 14.40
CA SER A 140 -2.41 1.04 14.00
C SER A 140 -2.35 1.89 12.74
N GLY A 141 -1.27 2.67 12.59
CA GLY A 141 -1.00 3.40 11.35
C GLY A 141 -0.88 2.49 10.13
N GLY A 142 -0.48 1.22 10.33
CA GLY A 142 -0.49 0.20 9.29
C GLY A 142 -1.87 -0.05 8.67
N LEU A 143 -2.95 0.05 9.46
CA LEU A 143 -4.32 -0.09 8.92
C LEU A 143 -4.77 1.12 8.12
N ARG A 144 -4.29 2.32 8.48
CA ARG A 144 -4.53 3.51 7.67
C ARG A 144 -3.77 3.45 6.35
N LEU A 145 -2.51 3.02 6.37
CA LEU A 145 -1.74 2.73 5.15
C LEU A 145 -2.45 1.69 4.28
N LYS A 146 -2.93 0.60 4.87
CA LYS A 146 -3.71 -0.41 4.15
C LYS A 146 -4.94 0.19 3.47
N ARG A 147 -5.61 1.14 4.14
CA ARG A 147 -6.75 1.85 3.54
C ARG A 147 -6.32 2.68 2.33
N ASP A 148 -5.23 3.43 2.44
CA ASP A 148 -4.67 4.20 1.31
C ASP A 148 -4.31 3.29 0.14
N VAL A 149 -3.65 2.16 0.40
CA VAL A 149 -3.28 1.16 -0.63
C VAL A 149 -4.50 0.60 -1.34
N LEU A 150 -5.59 0.32 -0.61
CA LEU A 150 -6.84 -0.14 -1.22
C LEU A 150 -7.47 0.93 -2.11
N GLU A 151 -7.44 2.19 -1.68
CA GLU A 151 -7.96 3.31 -2.47
C GLU A 151 -7.13 3.53 -3.75
N TYR A 152 -5.80 3.44 -3.67
CA TYR A 152 -4.93 3.45 -4.83
C TYR A 152 -5.19 2.26 -5.76
N ALA A 153 -5.36 1.05 -5.22
CA ALA A 153 -5.68 -0.15 -5.99
C ALA A 153 -7.00 -0.01 -6.75
N ASP A 154 -8.04 0.53 -6.11
CA ASP A 154 -9.33 0.78 -6.73
C ASP A 154 -9.23 1.84 -7.83
N CYS A 155 -8.41 2.88 -7.63
CA CYS A 155 -8.13 3.89 -8.65
C CYS A 155 -7.44 3.27 -9.89
N VAL A 156 -6.34 2.53 -9.71
CA VAL A 156 -5.58 1.97 -10.84
C VAL A 156 -6.31 0.84 -11.56
N ARG A 157 -7.25 0.15 -10.89
CA ARG A 157 -8.09 -0.86 -11.55
C ARG A 157 -8.93 -0.27 -12.70
N ARG A 158 -9.21 1.03 -12.66
CA ARG A 158 -9.86 1.76 -13.76
C ARG A 158 -9.00 1.82 -15.02
N PHE A 159 -7.68 1.65 -14.90
CA PHE A 159 -6.76 1.66 -16.04
C PHE A 159 -6.96 0.44 -16.96
N LYS A 160 -7.59 -0.63 -16.44
CA LYS A 160 -7.82 -1.90 -17.16
C LYS A 160 -6.53 -2.56 -17.63
N ILE A 161 -5.47 -2.43 -16.84
CA ILE A 161 -4.16 -3.06 -17.07
C ILE A 161 -3.97 -4.18 -16.03
N PRO A 162 -4.09 -5.48 -16.41
CA PRO A 162 -4.05 -6.60 -15.46
C PRO A 162 -2.77 -6.65 -14.64
N THR A 163 -1.60 -6.46 -15.27
CA THR A 163 -0.30 -6.50 -14.61
C THR A 163 -0.12 -5.41 -13.56
N VAL A 164 -0.77 -4.25 -13.73
CA VAL A 164 -0.78 -3.17 -12.73
C VAL A 164 -1.71 -3.54 -11.56
N ASP A 165 -2.92 -4.06 -11.84
CA ASP A 165 -3.85 -4.48 -10.79
C ASP A 165 -3.25 -5.59 -9.91
N GLU A 166 -2.61 -6.59 -10.52
CA GLU A 166 -1.88 -7.65 -9.81
C GLU A 166 -0.78 -7.09 -8.91
N LYS A 167 -0.03 -6.10 -9.40
CA LYS A 167 1.04 -5.45 -8.62
C LYS A 167 0.49 -4.69 -7.41
N PHE A 168 -0.63 -3.99 -7.53
CA PHE A 168 -1.29 -3.31 -6.41
C PHE A 168 -2.00 -4.28 -5.46
N SER A 169 -2.49 -5.41 -5.95
CA SER A 169 -3.01 -6.51 -5.12
C SER A 169 -1.90 -7.11 -4.25
N LEU A 170 -0.73 -7.36 -4.84
CA LEU A 170 0.47 -7.79 -4.11
C LEU A 170 0.92 -6.73 -3.10
N LEU A 171 0.94 -5.45 -3.47
CA LEU A 171 1.23 -4.34 -2.55
C LEU A 171 0.30 -4.36 -1.33
N GLY A 172 -1.00 -4.59 -1.57
CA GLY A 172 -1.98 -4.78 -0.52
C GLY A 172 -1.57 -5.90 0.44
N THR A 173 -1.05 -7.01 -0.05
CA THR A 173 -0.55 -8.11 0.80
C THR A 173 0.73 -7.73 1.52
N MET A 174 1.66 -7.05 0.86
CA MET A 174 2.94 -6.61 1.43
C MET A 174 2.73 -5.70 2.64
N VAL A 175 1.82 -4.71 2.56
CA VAL A 175 1.61 -3.78 3.69
C VAL A 175 0.98 -4.43 4.93
N ASN A 176 0.51 -5.68 4.84
CA ASN A 176 0.08 -6.43 6.02
C ASN A 176 1.22 -6.64 7.03
N VAL A 177 2.50 -6.54 6.61
CA VAL A 177 3.63 -6.58 7.54
C VAL A 177 3.62 -5.47 8.57
N PHE A 178 2.90 -4.36 8.33
CA PHE A 178 2.73 -3.27 9.30
C PHE A 178 1.57 -3.49 10.28
N ILE A 179 0.79 -4.54 10.10
CA ILE A 179 -0.43 -4.83 10.87
C ILE A 179 -0.25 -6.08 11.72
N VAL A 180 0.40 -7.11 11.19
CA VAL A 180 0.54 -8.39 11.88
C VAL A 180 1.50 -8.31 13.08
N ALA A 181 1.23 -9.14 14.09
CA ALA A 181 2.12 -9.32 15.21
C ALA A 181 3.49 -9.86 14.76
N PRO A 182 4.59 -9.53 15.45
CA PRO A 182 5.95 -9.98 15.12
C PRO A 182 6.07 -11.48 14.83
N GLU A 183 5.36 -12.30 15.60
CA GLU A 183 5.42 -13.77 15.53
C GLU A 183 4.80 -14.33 14.25
N SER A 184 3.93 -13.55 13.59
CA SER A 184 3.27 -13.94 12.34
C SER A 184 4.07 -13.54 11.09
N LEU A 185 5.13 -12.73 11.24
CA LEU A 185 5.94 -12.27 10.11
C LEU A 185 6.58 -13.42 9.32
N PRO A 186 7.21 -14.44 9.93
CA PRO A 186 7.82 -15.55 9.17
C PRO A 186 6.81 -16.26 8.30
N THR A 187 5.65 -16.63 8.85
CA THR A 187 4.59 -17.32 8.10
C THR A 187 4.06 -16.48 6.94
N LEU A 188 3.93 -15.16 7.12
CA LEU A 188 3.47 -14.26 6.06
C LEU A 188 4.53 -14.11 4.95
N VAL A 189 5.81 -13.98 5.32
CA VAL A 189 6.93 -13.80 4.39
C VAL A 189 7.24 -15.09 3.63
N ASP A 190 7.31 -16.23 4.32
CA ASP A 190 7.63 -17.52 3.72
C ASP A 190 6.46 -18.13 2.94
N GLY A 191 5.23 -17.71 3.25
CA GLY A 191 4.02 -18.08 2.54
C GLY A 191 3.76 -17.20 1.31
N THR A 192 2.87 -16.23 1.45
CA THR A 192 2.32 -15.46 0.32
C THR A 192 3.31 -14.47 -0.29
N LEU A 193 4.33 -14.04 0.45
CA LEU A 193 5.26 -12.99 0.03
C LEU A 193 6.65 -13.50 -0.36
N ARG A 194 6.78 -14.82 -0.58
CA ARG A 194 8.07 -15.48 -0.82
C ARG A 194 8.84 -14.88 -1.99
N ASP A 195 8.15 -14.56 -3.08
CA ASP A 195 8.75 -14.06 -4.32
C ASP A 195 9.23 -12.60 -4.23
N VAL A 196 8.77 -11.86 -3.21
CA VAL A 196 9.13 -10.45 -2.97
C VAL A 196 9.80 -10.25 -1.61
N ARG A 197 10.43 -11.31 -1.07
CA ARG A 197 11.06 -11.33 0.25
C ARG A 197 11.92 -10.10 0.50
N ASP A 198 12.90 -9.81 -0.36
CA ASP A 198 13.84 -8.71 -0.16
C ASP A 198 13.17 -7.34 -0.06
N GLU A 199 12.10 -7.12 -0.83
CA GLU A 199 11.34 -5.88 -0.77
C GLU A 199 10.55 -5.79 0.53
N VAL A 200 9.95 -6.89 0.95
CA VAL A 200 9.16 -6.97 2.19
C VAL A 200 10.04 -6.84 3.43
N LEU A 201 11.24 -7.41 3.44
CA LEU A 201 12.18 -7.25 4.55
C LEU A 201 12.55 -5.78 4.77
N ARG A 202 12.80 -5.03 3.68
CA ARG A 202 13.03 -3.57 3.76
C ARG A 202 11.82 -2.80 4.30
N LEU A 203 10.61 -3.28 4.05
CA LEU A 203 9.40 -2.69 4.64
C LEU A 203 9.29 -3.01 6.14
N ILE A 204 9.65 -4.22 6.57
CA ILE A 204 9.63 -4.62 7.99
C ILE A 204 10.54 -3.73 8.84
N GLU A 205 11.67 -3.26 8.29
CA GLU A 205 12.59 -2.32 8.96
C GLU A 205 11.94 -0.98 9.34
N LEU A 206 10.85 -0.61 8.66
CA LEU A 206 10.10 0.62 8.92
C LEU A 206 9.12 0.49 10.09
N ARG A 207 9.05 -0.67 10.76
CA ARG A 207 8.21 -0.84 11.96
C ARG A 207 8.85 -0.19 13.19
N ASP A 208 8.06 0.51 14.02
CA ASP A 208 8.53 1.13 15.27
C ASP A 208 9.10 0.11 16.27
N ASP A 209 8.64 -1.15 16.21
CA ASP A 209 9.08 -2.24 17.08
C ASP A 209 10.33 -2.97 16.55
N TYR A 210 10.80 -2.63 15.34
CA TYR A 210 11.94 -3.30 14.69
C TYR A 210 13.18 -3.32 15.56
N LYS A 211 13.56 -2.16 16.11
CA LYS A 211 14.75 -1.99 16.98
C LYS A 211 14.51 -2.40 18.43
N LYS A 212 13.26 -2.41 18.89
CA LYS A 212 12.91 -2.55 20.32
C LYS A 212 12.57 -3.99 20.72
N ALA A 213 12.12 -4.83 19.79
CA ALA A 213 11.41 -6.06 20.13
C ALA A 213 11.76 -7.29 19.27
N LYS A 214 13.04 -7.65 19.11
CA LYS A 214 13.45 -8.95 18.53
C LYS A 214 13.02 -9.21 17.07
N VAL A 215 12.31 -8.30 16.40
CA VAL A 215 11.93 -8.43 14.98
C VAL A 215 13.18 -8.50 14.10
N GLY A 216 14.22 -7.71 14.40
CA GLY A 216 15.51 -7.82 13.72
C GLY A 216 16.11 -9.23 13.82
N ASN A 217 15.97 -9.94 14.95
CA ASN A 217 16.45 -11.32 15.09
C ASN A 217 15.61 -12.29 14.25
N ILE A 218 14.30 -12.08 14.18
CA ILE A 218 13.39 -12.86 13.33
C ILE A 218 13.75 -12.65 11.85
N VAL A 219 13.96 -11.40 11.43
CA VAL A 219 14.41 -11.06 10.07
C VAL A 219 15.77 -11.67 9.74
N ASN A 220 16.73 -11.58 10.66
CA ASN A 220 18.03 -12.22 10.47
C ASN A 220 17.93 -13.75 10.35
N SER A 221 17.00 -14.39 11.09
CA SER A 221 16.75 -15.83 10.93
C SER A 221 16.04 -16.21 9.62
N MET A 222 15.38 -15.26 8.95
CA MET A 222 14.78 -15.45 7.63
C MET A 222 15.77 -15.21 6.48
N ASN A 223 16.93 -14.59 6.78
CA ASN A 223 18.02 -14.31 5.83
C ASN A 223 19.09 -15.41 5.80
N GLY A 224 19.11 -16.30 6.79
CA GLY A 224 19.99 -17.48 6.85
C GLY A 224 19.31 -18.70 6.26
#